data_AF-A0A3C1LEC4-F1
#
_entry.id   AF-A0A3C1LEC4-F1
#
_cell.length_a   1.000
_cell.length_b   1.000
_cell.length_c   1.000
_cell.angle_alpha   90.00
_cell.angle_beta   90.00
_cell.angle_gamma   90.00
#
_symmetry.space_group_name_H-M   'P 1'
#
loop_
_entity.id
_entity.type
_entity.pdbx_description
1 polymer ?
#
loop_
_entity_poly.entity_id
_entity_poly.type
_entity_poly.pdbx_seq_one_letter_code
_entity_poly.pdbx_strand_id
1 'polypeptide(L)'
;MRGGSGNMYYNRIFDADRMQYPPVFVPGKDSLQRFYLSNFTAFDSVAYWAINAGDTAKYIRVYVSFVIDENGALYNPKFEKVGTTRYAASENTLTVKYFFDHKPTLQVAVEEMLQNMPMWRPGLENNIKVKATVHSYFQFWLGINPPPPSGASS
;
A
#
# COMPACT_ATOMS: atom_id res chain seq x y z
N MET A 1 3.48 -14.01 -42.91
CA MET A 1 2.90 -12.95 -42.06
C MET A 1 2.84 -13.44 -40.62
N ARG A 2 3.79 -13.03 -39.77
CA ARG A 2 3.82 -13.32 -38.33
C ARG A 2 3.61 -11.98 -37.62
N GLY A 3 2.39 -11.68 -37.20
CA GLY A 3 2.07 -10.47 -36.47
C GLY A 3 0.80 -10.68 -35.69
N GLY A 4 0.85 -10.58 -34.37
CA GLY A 4 -0.38 -10.58 -33.56
C GLY A 4 -0.23 -10.88 -32.06
N SER A 5 0.84 -11.53 -31.60
CA SER A 5 0.91 -12.01 -30.20
C SER A 5 1.65 -11.07 -29.23
N GLY A 6 2.55 -10.21 -29.71
CA GLY A 6 3.31 -9.30 -28.83
C GLY A 6 2.45 -8.19 -28.20
N ASN A 7 1.52 -7.62 -28.95
CA ASN A 7 0.75 -6.46 -28.51
C ASN A 7 -0.30 -6.79 -27.43
N MET A 8 -0.78 -8.04 -27.38
CA MET A 8 -1.72 -8.47 -26.34
C MET A 8 -1.04 -8.72 -24.98
N TYR A 9 0.24 -9.12 -24.98
CA TYR A 9 0.96 -9.40 -23.74
C TYR A 9 1.21 -8.13 -22.91
N TYR A 10 1.57 -7.03 -23.56
CA TYR A 10 1.91 -5.77 -22.89
C TYR A 10 0.68 -4.92 -22.53
N ASN A 11 -0.51 -5.26 -23.05
CA ASN A 11 -1.78 -4.61 -22.69
C ASN A 11 -2.40 -5.10 -21.38
N ARG A 12 -1.79 -6.10 -20.71
CA ARG A 12 -2.24 -6.56 -19.39
C ARG A 12 -1.70 -5.67 -18.27
N ILE A 13 -2.31 -5.77 -17.09
CA ILE A 13 -1.75 -5.16 -15.87
C ILE A 13 -0.83 -6.19 -15.20
N PHE A 14 0.42 -5.82 -14.98
CA PHE A 14 1.43 -6.64 -14.32
C PHE A 14 1.36 -6.47 -12.80
N ASP A 15 1.81 -7.47 -12.05
CA ASP A 15 1.99 -7.36 -10.60
C ASP A 15 3.40 -6.82 -10.34
N ALA A 16 3.52 -5.63 -9.73
CA ALA A 16 4.79 -4.94 -9.54
C ALA A 16 5.83 -5.80 -8.81
N ASP A 17 5.42 -6.60 -7.82
CA ASP A 17 6.32 -7.45 -7.03
C ASP A 17 6.97 -8.58 -7.84
N ARG A 18 6.46 -8.83 -9.06
CA ARG A 18 6.91 -9.89 -9.96
C ARG A 18 7.58 -9.36 -11.23
N MET A 19 7.68 -8.03 -11.36
CA MET A 19 8.27 -7.40 -12.53
C MET A 19 9.79 -7.38 -12.46
N GLN A 20 10.44 -7.40 -13.63
CA GLN A 20 11.89 -7.18 -13.71
C GLN A 20 12.26 -5.76 -13.24
N TYR A 21 11.49 -4.76 -13.66
CA TYR A 21 11.66 -3.37 -13.24
C TYR A 21 10.31 -2.81 -12.77
N PRO A 22 10.01 -2.86 -11.47
CA PRO A 22 8.75 -2.33 -10.95
C PRO A 22 8.65 -0.80 -11.08
N PRO A 23 7.44 -0.22 -11.01
CA PRO A 23 7.27 1.21 -10.84
C PRO A 23 8.02 1.72 -9.61
N VAL A 24 8.60 2.91 -9.70
CA VAL A 24 9.40 3.50 -8.62
C VAL A 24 8.83 4.87 -8.22
N PHE A 25 8.49 5.00 -6.94
CA PHE A 25 8.21 6.30 -6.35
C PHE A 25 9.53 7.06 -6.17
N VAL A 26 9.78 8.06 -7.02
CA VAL A 26 11.07 8.76 -7.12
C VAL A 26 11.56 9.34 -5.79
N PRO A 27 10.69 9.94 -4.93
CA PRO A 27 11.12 10.46 -3.63
C PRO A 27 11.58 9.40 -2.61
N GLY A 28 11.38 8.11 -2.90
CA GLY A 28 11.84 7.00 -2.06
C GLY A 28 10.80 6.48 -1.04
N LYS A 29 11.12 5.35 -0.43
CA LYS A 29 10.21 4.57 0.44
C LYS A 29 9.74 5.35 1.66
N ASP A 30 10.63 6.04 2.35
CA ASP A 30 10.27 6.79 3.57
C ASP A 30 9.35 7.97 3.26
N SER A 31 9.61 8.67 2.14
CA SER A 31 8.74 9.73 1.64
C SER A 31 7.35 9.20 1.29
N LEU A 32 7.27 7.99 0.72
CA LEU A 32 5.99 7.33 0.41
C LEU A 32 5.20 7.02 1.69
N GLN A 33 5.86 6.48 2.73
CA GLN A 33 5.23 6.23 4.02
C GLN A 33 4.71 7.51 4.68
N ARG A 34 5.50 8.58 4.64
CA ARG A 34 5.09 9.90 5.15
C ARG A 34 3.92 10.47 4.36
N PHE A 35 3.93 10.32 3.04
CA PHE A 35 2.82 10.74 2.19
C PHE A 35 1.53 10.04 2.61
N TYR A 36 1.55 8.70 2.77
CA TYR A 36 0.38 7.95 3.20
C TYR A 36 -0.13 8.43 4.56
N LEU A 37 0.76 8.50 5.56
CA LEU A 37 0.39 8.93 6.90
C LEU A 37 -0.17 10.37 6.96
N SER A 38 0.32 11.27 6.10
CA SER A 38 -0.10 12.67 6.11
C SER A 38 -1.43 12.92 5.37
N ASN A 39 -1.81 12.02 4.47
CA ASN A 39 -3.00 12.19 3.61
C ASN A 39 -4.12 11.19 3.93
N PHE A 40 -3.90 10.24 4.84
CA PHE A 40 -4.92 9.27 5.20
C PHE A 40 -5.93 9.86 6.20
N THR A 41 -7.11 10.22 5.70
CA THR A 41 -8.16 10.95 6.44
C THR A 41 -8.90 10.11 7.49
N ALA A 42 -8.82 8.78 7.41
CA ALA A 42 -9.49 7.87 8.34
C ALA A 42 -8.59 7.41 9.52
N PHE A 43 -7.48 8.08 9.79
CA PHE A 43 -6.55 7.70 10.87
C PHE A 43 -7.25 7.57 12.23
N ASP A 44 -7.98 8.62 12.65
CA ASP A 44 -8.66 8.66 13.95
C ASP A 44 -9.73 7.58 14.06
N SER A 45 -10.47 7.33 12.97
CA SER A 45 -11.47 6.26 12.91
C SER A 45 -10.83 4.88 13.07
N VAL A 46 -9.71 4.62 12.38
CA VAL A 46 -9.00 3.35 12.51
C VAL A 46 -8.49 3.14 13.94
N ALA A 47 -7.92 4.18 14.56
CA ALA A 47 -7.49 4.14 15.94
C ALA A 47 -8.66 3.88 16.89
N TYR A 48 -9.77 4.60 16.73
CA TYR A 48 -10.97 4.44 17.54
C TYR A 48 -11.56 3.02 17.47
N TRP A 49 -11.71 2.47 16.26
CA TRP A 49 -12.23 1.11 16.08
C TRP A 49 -11.30 0.06 16.68
N ALA A 50 -9.98 0.21 16.51
CA ALA A 50 -9.02 -0.70 17.12
C ALA A 50 -9.03 -0.64 18.66
N ILE A 51 -9.12 0.56 19.24
CA ILE A 51 -9.23 0.74 20.70
C ILE A 51 -10.50 0.09 21.23
N ASN A 52 -11.65 0.30 20.58
CA ASN A 52 -12.92 -0.28 20.99
C ASN A 52 -12.95 -1.81 20.89
N ALA A 53 -12.20 -2.37 19.94
CA ALA A 53 -12.02 -3.81 19.81
C ALA A 53 -10.99 -4.40 20.81
N GLY A 54 -10.31 -3.57 21.60
CA GLY A 54 -9.24 -3.98 22.50
C GLY A 54 -7.91 -4.30 21.80
N ASP A 55 -7.76 -3.94 20.53
CA ASP A 55 -6.56 -4.18 19.72
C ASP A 55 -5.53 -3.05 19.88
N THR A 56 -5.06 -2.85 21.12
CA THR A 56 -4.02 -1.88 21.46
C THR A 56 -2.64 -2.54 21.59
N ALA A 57 -1.60 -1.72 21.72
CA ALA A 57 -0.19 -2.10 21.82
C ALA A 57 0.30 -2.95 20.64
N LYS A 58 -0.08 -2.55 19.43
CA LYS A 58 0.27 -3.21 18.16
C LYS A 58 0.54 -2.18 17.08
N TYR A 59 1.28 -2.59 16.06
CA TYR A 59 1.32 -1.88 14.79
C TYR A 59 0.07 -2.21 13.99
N ILE A 60 -0.64 -1.18 13.57
CA ILE A 60 -1.74 -1.28 12.61
C ILE A 60 -1.16 -1.02 11.23
N ARG A 61 -1.49 -1.88 10.27
CA ARG A 61 -1.10 -1.79 8.86
C ARG A 61 -2.32 -1.63 8.00
N VAL A 62 -2.39 -0.56 7.21
CA VAL A 62 -3.45 -0.36 6.22
C VAL A 62 -2.87 -0.73 4.87
N TYR A 63 -3.41 -1.80 4.28
CA TYR A 63 -2.99 -2.31 2.97
C TYR A 63 -3.82 -1.69 1.87
N VAL A 64 -3.14 -1.25 0.82
CA VAL A 64 -3.71 -0.59 -0.33
C VAL A 64 -3.12 -1.16 -1.61
N SER A 65 -3.89 -1.12 -2.69
CA SER A 65 -3.35 -1.28 -4.04
C SER A 65 -3.83 -0.19 -4.97
N PHE A 66 -3.03 0.06 -6.01
CA PHE A 66 -3.34 1.00 -7.07
C PHE A 66 -2.57 0.59 -8.32
N VAL A 67 -2.96 1.12 -9.47
CA VAL A 67 -2.28 0.85 -10.73
C VAL A 67 -1.46 2.07 -11.13
N ILE A 68 -0.20 1.85 -11.49
CA ILE A 68 0.65 2.83 -12.16
C ILE A 68 0.60 2.53 -13.66
N ASP A 69 0.26 3.54 -14.47
CA ASP A 69 0.22 3.42 -15.92
C ASP A 69 1.61 3.55 -16.58
N GLU A 70 1.65 3.46 -17.90
CA GLU A 70 2.86 3.58 -18.70
C GLU A 70 3.51 4.98 -18.63
N ASN A 71 2.76 5.99 -18.18
CA ASN A 71 3.26 7.35 -17.99
C ASN A 71 3.71 7.62 -16.55
N GLY A 72 3.47 6.68 -15.64
CA GLY A 72 3.74 6.85 -14.21
C GLY A 72 2.58 7.47 -13.42
N ALA A 73 1.42 7.66 -14.05
CA ALA A 73 0.23 8.16 -13.38
C ALA A 73 -0.48 7.04 -12.61
N LEU A 74 -1.01 7.37 -11.43
CA LEU A 74 -1.75 6.47 -10.58
C LEU A 74 -3.24 6.48 -10.91
N TYR A 75 -3.89 5.31 -10.89
CA TYR A 75 -5.35 5.19 -10.95
C TYR A 75 -5.85 3.92 -10.25
N ASN A 76 -7.18 3.80 -10.13
CA ASN A 76 -7.86 2.66 -9.51
C ASN A 76 -7.36 2.33 -8.08
N PRO A 77 -7.34 3.32 -7.17
CA PRO A 77 -6.98 3.11 -5.78
C PRO A 77 -7.94 2.14 -5.09
N LYS A 78 -7.42 1.25 -4.26
CA LYS A 78 -8.19 0.21 -3.57
C LYS A 78 -7.69 0.02 -2.15
N PHE A 79 -8.61 0.04 -1.21
CA PHE A 79 -8.40 -0.52 0.11
C PHE A 79 -8.43 -2.05 0.03
N GLU A 80 -7.40 -2.70 0.57
CA GLU A 80 -7.32 -4.16 0.59
C GLU A 80 -7.78 -4.74 1.93
N LYS A 81 -7.13 -4.32 3.01
CA LYS A 81 -7.38 -4.81 4.37
C LYS A 81 -6.68 -3.96 5.41
N VAL A 82 -7.10 -4.11 6.67
CA VAL A 82 -6.30 -3.73 7.82
C VAL A 82 -5.71 -4.98 8.46
N GLY A 83 -4.44 -4.91 8.81
CA GLY A 83 -3.72 -5.96 9.50
C GLY A 83 -3.08 -5.44 10.79
N THR A 84 -2.77 -6.35 11.70
CA THR A 84 -2.03 -6.05 12.93
C THR A 84 -0.76 -6.89 13.03
N THR A 85 0.27 -6.32 13.65
CA THR A 85 1.45 -7.07 14.08
C THR A 85 2.03 -6.48 15.36
N ARG A 86 2.74 -7.30 16.15
CA ARG A 86 3.40 -6.82 17.38
C ARG A 86 4.72 -6.11 17.10
N TYR A 87 5.36 -6.39 15.96
CA TYR A 87 6.70 -5.89 15.65
C TYR A 87 6.71 -5.16 14.31
N ALA A 88 7.35 -3.98 14.27
CA ALA A 88 7.38 -3.12 13.09
C ALA A 88 7.88 -3.83 11.83
N ALA A 89 8.86 -4.73 11.96
CA ALA A 89 9.52 -5.43 10.86
C ALA A 89 8.97 -6.84 10.61
N SER A 90 7.96 -7.30 11.36
CA SER A 90 7.43 -8.65 11.16
C SER A 90 6.64 -8.75 9.86
N GLU A 91 6.88 -9.78 9.06
CA GLU A 91 6.07 -10.07 7.87
C GLU A 91 4.72 -10.72 8.22
N ASN A 92 4.65 -11.37 9.39
CA ASN A 92 3.45 -12.03 9.90
C ASN A 92 2.43 -10.99 10.35
N THR A 93 1.49 -10.68 9.46
CA THR A 93 0.41 -9.74 9.71
C THR A 93 -0.92 -10.48 9.78
N LEU A 94 -1.64 -10.30 10.88
CA LEU A 94 -2.98 -10.88 11.05
C LEU A 94 -4.02 -9.92 10.50
N THR A 95 -4.82 -10.36 9.53
CA THR A 95 -5.95 -9.58 9.01
C THR A 95 -7.01 -9.42 10.10
N VAL A 96 -7.51 -8.20 10.26
CA VAL A 96 -8.44 -7.84 11.32
C VAL A 96 -9.84 -7.67 10.74
N LYS A 97 -10.76 -8.59 11.11
CA LYS A 97 -12.05 -8.74 10.45
C LYS A 97 -13.04 -7.60 10.71
N TYR A 98 -13.00 -6.95 11.88
CA TYR A 98 -13.97 -5.88 12.20
C TYR A 98 -13.81 -4.62 11.33
N PHE A 99 -12.68 -4.44 10.64
CA PHE A 99 -12.54 -3.37 9.64
C PHE A 99 -13.31 -3.64 8.35
N PHE A 100 -13.82 -4.86 8.12
CA PHE A 100 -14.59 -5.17 6.91
C PHE A 100 -15.91 -4.42 6.86
N ASP A 101 -16.55 -4.19 8.02
CA ASP A 101 -17.78 -3.41 8.12
C ASP A 101 -17.55 -1.93 7.80
N HIS A 102 -16.29 -1.47 7.92
CA HIS A 102 -15.85 -0.11 7.63
C HIS A 102 -15.17 0.04 6.27
N LYS A 103 -15.21 -1.01 5.43
CA LYS A 103 -14.57 -1.00 4.11
C LYS A 103 -14.98 0.18 3.22
N PRO A 104 -16.25 0.61 3.14
CA PRO A 104 -16.63 1.76 2.31
C PRO A 104 -15.93 3.05 2.77
N THR A 105 -15.90 3.31 4.08
CA THR A 105 -15.21 4.48 4.66
C THR A 105 -13.71 4.44 4.37
N LEU A 106 -13.09 3.26 4.55
CA LEU A 106 -11.65 3.09 4.30
C LEU A 106 -11.30 3.21 2.82
N GLN A 107 -12.18 2.76 1.92
CA GLN A 107 -12.02 2.93 0.48
C GLN A 107 -11.99 4.41 0.09
N VAL A 108 -12.93 5.22 0.60
CA VAL A 108 -12.96 6.67 0.36
C VAL A 108 -11.68 7.33 0.88
N ALA A 109 -11.23 7.00 2.09
CA ALA A 109 -9.99 7.54 2.64
C ALA A 109 -8.74 7.17 1.82
N VAL A 110 -8.72 5.97 1.23
CA VAL A 110 -7.63 5.54 0.33
C VAL A 110 -7.69 6.27 -1.02
N GLU A 111 -8.89 6.49 -1.56
CA GLU A 111 -9.09 7.31 -2.77
C GLU A 111 -8.59 8.75 -2.56
N GLU A 112 -9.02 9.41 -1.48
CA GLU A 112 -8.59 10.75 -1.10
C GLU A 112 -7.07 10.82 -0.88
N MET A 113 -6.51 9.84 -0.15
CA MET A 113 -5.08 9.77 0.12
C MET A 113 -4.26 9.71 -1.18
N LEU A 114 -4.70 8.95 -2.18
CA LEU A 114 -3.95 8.71 -3.41
C LEU A 114 -4.21 9.74 -4.51
N GLN A 115 -5.25 10.58 -4.38
CA GLN A 115 -5.62 11.57 -5.38
C GLN A 115 -4.48 12.56 -5.71
N ASN A 116 -3.67 12.92 -4.72
CA ASN A 116 -2.57 13.88 -4.87
C ASN A 116 -1.20 13.20 -4.97
N MET A 117 -1.14 11.90 -5.25
CA MET A 117 0.11 11.18 -5.35
C MET A 117 0.95 11.71 -6.53
N PRO A 118 2.21 12.09 -6.31
CA PRO A 118 3.10 12.48 -7.41
C PRO A 118 3.28 11.36 -8.44
N MET A 119 3.65 11.72 -9.66
CA MET A 119 3.96 10.73 -10.71
C MET A 119 5.11 9.81 -10.28
N TRP A 120 4.97 8.54 -10.66
CA TRP A 120 5.96 7.49 -10.46
C TRP A 120 6.84 7.35 -11.70
N ARG A 121 8.02 6.76 -11.55
CA ARG A 121 8.68 6.17 -12.71
C ARG A 121 7.89 4.92 -13.11
N PRO A 122 7.49 4.76 -14.38
CA PRO A 122 6.71 3.60 -14.81
C PRO A 122 7.53 2.31 -14.70
N GLY A 123 6.83 1.19 -14.53
CA GLY A 123 7.45 -0.13 -14.58
C GLY A 123 7.80 -0.54 -16.00
N LEU A 124 8.84 -1.37 -16.16
CA LEU A 124 9.30 -1.89 -17.44
C LEU A 124 9.29 -3.42 -17.46
N GLU A 125 8.85 -3.97 -18.57
CA GLU A 125 8.95 -5.39 -18.90
C GLU A 125 9.65 -5.52 -20.26
N ASN A 126 10.81 -6.16 -20.33
CA ASN A 126 11.65 -6.19 -21.54
C ASN A 126 11.90 -4.79 -22.13
N ASN A 127 12.20 -3.80 -21.28
CA ASN A 127 12.37 -2.38 -21.63
C ASN A 127 11.14 -1.66 -22.22
N ILE A 128 9.96 -2.28 -22.15
CA ILE A 128 8.69 -1.66 -22.57
C ILE A 128 7.94 -1.19 -21.33
N LYS A 129 7.45 0.05 -21.35
CA LYS A 129 6.61 0.59 -20.27
C LYS A 129 5.28 -0.14 -20.25
N VAL A 130 4.87 -0.60 -19.06
CA VAL A 130 3.64 -1.37 -18.87
C VAL A 130 2.87 -0.87 -17.65
N LYS A 131 1.57 -1.17 -17.62
CA LYS A 131 0.72 -0.95 -16.45
C LYS A 131 1.08 -1.95 -15.36
N ALA A 132 1.15 -1.50 -14.11
CA ALA A 132 1.50 -2.35 -12.99
C ALA A 132 0.65 -2.05 -11.75
N THR A 133 0.08 -3.07 -11.15
CA THR A 133 -0.54 -3.01 -9.82
C THR A 133 0.56 -2.98 -8.78
N VAL A 134 0.55 -1.95 -7.93
CA VAL A 134 1.42 -1.82 -6.77
C VAL A 134 0.61 -2.22 -5.55
N HIS A 135 1.12 -3.19 -4.79
CA HIS A 135 0.61 -3.54 -3.46
C HIS A 135 1.48 -2.83 -2.42
N SER A 136 0.86 -2.06 -1.53
CA SER A 136 1.57 -1.26 -0.54
C SER A 136 0.85 -1.28 0.79
N TYR A 137 1.55 -0.82 1.82
CA TYR A 137 0.92 -0.53 3.10
C TYR A 137 1.65 0.61 3.78
N PHE A 138 0.94 1.28 4.67
CA PHE A 138 1.55 2.11 5.71
C PHE A 138 1.19 1.57 7.07
N GLN A 139 2.00 1.91 8.06
CA GLN A 139 1.82 1.43 9.41
C GLN A 139 2.01 2.51 10.45
N PHE A 140 1.29 2.37 11.55
CA PHE A 140 1.45 3.22 12.73
C PHE A 140 1.33 2.39 14.00
N TRP A 141 1.98 2.87 15.06
CA TRP A 141 1.92 2.25 16.38
C TRP A 141 0.68 2.77 17.13
N LEU A 142 -0.15 1.84 17.61
CA LEU A 142 -1.29 2.15 18.47
C LEU A 142 -1.00 1.66 19.89
N GLY A 143 -0.41 2.53 20.72
CA GLY A 143 -0.10 2.21 22.12
C GLY A 143 0.85 3.23 22.76
N ILE A 144 1.26 2.97 24.00
CA ILE A 144 2.28 3.75 24.71
C ILE A 144 3.64 3.08 24.48
N ASN A 145 4.61 3.83 23.94
CA ASN A 145 5.97 3.40 23.62
C ASN A 145 6.04 2.17 22.69
N PRO A 146 6.44 2.33 21.41
CA PRO A 146 6.59 1.19 20.52
C PRO A 146 7.65 0.20 21.04
N PRO A 147 7.47 -1.12 20.82
CA PRO A 147 8.50 -2.08 21.12
C PRO A 147 9.73 -1.78 20.27
N PRO A 148 10.94 -2.06 20.80
CA PRO A 148 12.17 -1.87 20.05
C PRO A 148 12.12 -2.64 18.72
N PRO A 149 12.78 -2.14 17.65
CA PRO A 149 12.90 -2.86 16.41
C PRO A 149 13.46 -4.26 16.69
N SER A 150 12.89 -5.30 16.11
CA SER A 150 13.39 -6.67 16.27
C SER A 150 14.86 -6.74 15.90
N GLY A 151 15.74 -6.95 16.89
CA GLY A 151 17.19 -6.97 16.72
C GLY A 151 17.98 -5.93 17.53
N ALA A 152 17.31 -4.97 18.18
CA ALA A 152 17.96 -4.12 19.18
C ALA A 152 18.03 -4.87 20.53
N SER A 153 19.03 -5.72 20.71
CA SER A 153 19.41 -6.18 22.04
C SER A 153 19.95 -4.98 22.83
N SER A 154 19.35 -4.73 23.99
CA SER A 154 19.89 -3.89 25.06
C SER A 154 21.27 -4.37 25.50
#